data_AF-A0A829Z7V2-F1
#
_entry.id   AF-A0A829Z7V2-F1
#
_cell.length_a   1.000
_cell.length_b   1.000
_cell.length_c   1.000
_cell.angle_alpha   90.00
_cell.angle_beta   90.00
_cell.angle_gamma   90.00
#
_symmetry.space_group_name_H-M   'P 1'
#
loop_
_entity.id
_entity.type
_entity.pdbx_description
1 polymer ?
#
loop_
_entity_poly.entity_id
_entity_poly.type
_entity_poly.pdbx_seq_one_letter_code
_entity_poly.pdbx_strand_id
1 'polypeptide(L)'
;MFYDETSKRVRTKKEITGEDGQIRKGCTVIKKGEIYESHLFTVKDDKFKSEPFLRKVKEIYTDLINRHISDPEQQLKVFDKNSVYLPTKKIGKNNPKAAEIEADNTARQEWNRTADMALISGISEAKILEIKQTEIHEKASQSIKSKGWLPNLFRGIVTKAKDFLQNLIREKDMPPKPTLDIDMAEFRHMRNLMIKVQNKAVKIKNLQDKVLPQLKQQLADTKGLFKGKERKALEVKIKETEAEIADRLDKIPDTLKEDGYPDVQVFMRTFREMESVVEQYNRDLAEWEYQVSRKPTATAKEQHRPPEKQSVLKHLREIQERNKQQPPQRQRKKSIDRDSR
;
A
#
# COMPACT_ATOMS: atom_id res chain seq x y z
N MET A 1 -16.83 56.76 -36.56
CA MET A 1 -18.04 57.59 -36.65
C MET A 1 -17.85 58.54 -37.82
N PHE A 2 -18.92 58.81 -38.56
CA PHE A 2 -18.90 59.61 -39.78
C PHE A 2 -19.80 60.83 -39.56
N TYR A 3 -19.34 62.02 -39.95
CA TYR A 3 -20.08 63.27 -39.81
C TYR A 3 -20.08 64.03 -41.13
N ASP A 4 -21.23 64.59 -41.48
CA ASP A 4 -21.40 65.43 -42.66
C ASP A 4 -20.87 66.86 -42.44
N GLU A 5 -20.97 67.71 -43.47
CA GLU A 5 -20.52 69.11 -43.49
C GLU A 5 -21.24 69.98 -42.43
N THR A 6 -22.40 69.54 -41.94
CA THR A 6 -23.17 70.20 -40.87
C THR A 6 -22.92 69.60 -39.48
N SER A 7 -21.91 68.72 -39.36
CA SER A 7 -21.59 67.97 -38.14
C SER A 7 -22.69 67.02 -37.66
N LYS A 8 -23.61 66.61 -38.55
CA LYS A 8 -24.59 65.55 -38.24
C LYS A 8 -24.00 64.19 -38.52
N ARG A 9 -24.31 63.23 -37.64
CA ARG A 9 -23.79 61.86 -37.74
C ARG A 9 -24.48 61.11 -38.88
N VAL A 10 -23.69 60.65 -39.85
CA VAL A 10 -24.13 59.81 -40.97
C VAL A 10 -23.81 58.33 -40.70
N ARG A 11 -24.58 57.42 -41.34
CA ARG A 11 -24.57 55.99 -40.99
C ARG A 11 -23.43 55.25 -41.67
N THR A 12 -23.10 55.63 -42.90
CA THR A 12 -22.07 54.95 -43.71
C THR A 12 -21.01 55.91 -44.24
N LYS A 13 -19.79 55.40 -44.47
CA LYS A 13 -18.68 56.19 -45.04
C LYS A 13 -19.00 56.67 -46.47
N LYS A 14 -19.80 55.91 -47.22
CA LYS A 14 -20.20 56.25 -48.60
C LYS A 14 -20.98 57.56 -48.66
N GLU A 15 -21.74 57.88 -47.61
CA GLU A 15 -22.51 59.12 -47.53
C GLU A 15 -21.62 60.38 -47.47
N ILE A 16 -20.33 60.26 -47.17
CA ILE A 16 -19.40 61.40 -47.04
C ILE A 16 -18.18 61.29 -47.97
N THR A 17 -18.16 60.27 -48.83
CA THR A 17 -17.13 60.08 -49.86
C THR A 17 -17.64 60.64 -51.18
N GLY A 18 -16.87 61.53 -51.83
CA GLY A 18 -17.17 62.06 -53.17
C GLY A 18 -16.92 61.04 -54.29
N GLU A 19 -17.27 61.40 -55.51
CA GLU A 19 -17.07 60.56 -56.71
C GLU A 19 -15.58 60.25 -56.99
N ASP A 20 -14.68 61.07 -56.46
CA ASP A 20 -13.23 60.92 -56.49
C ASP A 20 -12.67 59.93 -55.43
N GLY A 21 -13.54 59.34 -54.62
CA GLY A 21 -13.16 58.42 -53.54
C GLY A 21 -12.56 59.11 -52.31
N GLN A 22 -12.48 60.45 -52.28
CA GLN A 22 -12.01 61.22 -51.14
C GLN A 22 -13.17 61.70 -50.26
N ILE A 23 -12.89 62.04 -49.00
CA ILE A 23 -13.91 62.56 -48.09
C ILE A 23 -14.23 64.00 -48.51
N ARG A 24 -15.51 64.32 -48.67
CA ARG A 24 -15.97 65.66 -49.08
C ARG A 24 -15.48 66.74 -48.10
N LYS A 25 -15.08 67.90 -48.63
CA LYS A 25 -14.58 69.03 -47.82
C LYS A 25 -15.63 69.43 -46.77
N GLY A 26 -15.26 69.36 -45.50
CA GLY A 26 -16.14 69.64 -44.35
C GLY A 26 -16.70 68.40 -43.65
N CYS A 27 -16.63 67.22 -44.25
CA CYS A 27 -17.01 65.96 -43.60
C CYS A 27 -15.87 65.40 -42.74
N THR A 28 -16.20 64.83 -41.57
CA THR A 28 -15.19 64.31 -40.63
C THR A 28 -15.38 62.81 -40.36
N VAL A 29 -14.27 62.07 -40.39
CA VAL A 29 -14.23 60.64 -40.05
C VAL A 29 -13.42 60.45 -38.78
N ILE A 30 -14.10 60.11 -37.69
CA ILE A 30 -13.45 59.78 -36.43
C ILE A 30 -13.28 58.27 -36.37
N LYS A 31 -12.05 57.75 -36.28
CA LYS A 31 -11.85 56.29 -36.19
C LYS A 31 -12.35 55.81 -34.83
N LYS A 32 -12.92 54.59 -34.78
CA LYS A 32 -13.47 54.03 -33.53
C LYS A 32 -12.46 54.03 -32.38
N GLY A 33 -11.15 53.87 -32.65
CA GLY A 33 -10.09 53.91 -31.63
C GLY A 33 -9.86 55.30 -31.02
N GLU A 34 -9.92 56.36 -31.83
CA GLU A 34 -9.67 57.76 -31.40
C GLU A 34 -10.73 58.27 -30.39
N ILE A 35 -11.95 57.74 -30.45
CA ILE A 35 -13.04 58.09 -29.52
C ILE A 35 -12.79 57.48 -28.13
N TYR A 36 -12.22 56.27 -28.06
CA TYR A 36 -11.91 55.62 -26.78
C TYR A 36 -10.65 56.21 -26.11
N GLU A 37 -9.71 56.71 -26.89
CA GLU A 37 -8.46 57.29 -26.38
C GLU A 37 -8.59 58.75 -25.90
N SER A 38 -9.58 59.50 -26.41
CA SER A 38 -9.66 60.95 -26.14
C SER A 38 -10.43 61.34 -24.87
N HIS A 39 -11.34 60.50 -24.34
CA HIS A 39 -12.31 60.96 -23.32
C HIS A 39 -12.38 60.15 -22.02
N LEU A 40 -11.69 58.99 -21.89
CA LEU A 40 -11.86 58.18 -20.67
C LEU A 40 -10.60 57.48 -20.13
N PHE A 41 -9.55 57.31 -20.94
CA PHE A 41 -8.33 56.64 -20.51
C PHE A 41 -7.10 57.36 -21.04
N THR A 42 -6.26 57.88 -20.14
CA THR A 42 -4.90 58.31 -20.48
C THR A 42 -4.11 57.10 -20.98
N VAL A 43 -3.03 57.33 -21.74
CA VAL A 43 -2.05 56.27 -22.05
C VAL A 43 -1.68 55.59 -20.73
N LYS A 44 -1.84 54.26 -20.66
CA LYS A 44 -1.52 53.50 -19.45
C LYS A 44 -0.07 53.77 -19.08
N ASP A 45 0.16 54.38 -17.91
CA ASP A 45 1.49 54.64 -17.40
C ASP A 45 2.29 53.33 -17.38
N ASP A 46 3.40 53.32 -18.13
CA ASP A 46 4.23 52.14 -18.33
C ASP A 46 4.91 51.67 -17.03
N LYS A 47 4.95 52.53 -16.00
CA LYS A 47 5.34 52.14 -14.64
C LYS A 47 4.47 50.99 -14.12
N PHE A 48 3.16 50.97 -14.39
CA PHE A 48 2.25 49.89 -13.97
C PHE A 48 2.47 48.58 -14.72
N LYS A 49 3.15 48.62 -15.87
CA LYS A 49 3.55 47.43 -16.64
C LYS A 49 4.98 46.98 -16.34
N SER A 50 5.76 47.80 -15.63
CA SER A 50 7.14 47.47 -15.29
C SER A 50 7.21 46.22 -14.40
N GLU A 51 8.17 45.33 -14.68
CA GLU A 51 8.40 44.14 -13.85
C GLU A 51 8.62 44.46 -12.37
N PRO A 52 9.39 45.51 -11.98
CA PRO A 52 9.58 45.87 -10.58
C PRO A 52 8.27 46.23 -9.89
N PHE A 53 7.38 46.97 -10.55
CA PHE A 53 6.09 47.35 -9.98
C PHE A 53 5.20 46.12 -9.79
N LEU A 54 5.07 45.26 -10.82
CA LEU A 54 4.23 44.06 -10.73
C LEU A 54 4.73 43.04 -9.70
N ARG A 55 6.06 42.92 -9.54
CA ARG A 55 6.67 42.09 -8.50
C ARG A 55 6.33 42.63 -7.11
N LYS A 56 6.57 43.93 -6.91
CA LYS A 56 6.33 44.61 -5.64
C LYS A 56 4.86 44.57 -5.21
N VAL A 57 3.93 44.76 -6.14
CA VAL A 57 2.48 44.69 -5.84
C VAL A 57 2.07 43.28 -5.39
N LYS A 58 2.58 42.22 -6.04
CA LYS A 58 2.28 40.84 -5.65
C LYS A 58 2.81 40.50 -4.26
N GLU A 59 4.05 40.88 -3.97
CA GLU A 59 4.69 40.71 -2.66
C GLU A 59 3.91 41.47 -1.58
N ILE A 60 3.51 42.72 -1.84
CA ILE A 60 2.71 43.53 -0.89
C ILE A 60 1.41 42.84 -0.50
N TYR A 61 0.67 42.26 -1.45
CA TYR A 61 -0.58 41.56 -1.13
C TYR A 61 -0.33 40.27 -0.33
N THR A 62 0.71 39.52 -0.66
CA THR A 62 1.11 38.34 0.11
C THR A 62 1.49 38.71 1.55
N ASP A 63 2.28 39.77 1.72
CA ASP A 63 2.66 40.29 3.05
C ASP A 63 1.45 40.77 3.85
N LEU A 64 0.51 41.45 3.20
CA LEU A 64 -0.75 41.88 3.82
C LEU A 64 -1.57 40.70 4.34
N ILE A 65 -1.67 39.61 3.58
CA ILE A 65 -2.37 38.39 4.02
C ILE A 65 -1.59 37.74 5.17
N ASN A 66 -0.27 37.62 5.05
CA ASN A 66 0.58 36.98 6.05
C ASN A 66 0.58 37.71 7.40
N ARG A 67 0.33 39.03 7.44
CA ARG A 67 0.12 39.77 8.71
C ARG A 67 -1.03 39.24 9.55
N HIS A 68 -2.01 38.58 8.93
CA HIS A 68 -3.16 38.00 9.63
C HIS A 68 -2.92 36.54 10.05
N ILE A 69 -1.74 35.96 9.77
CA ILE A 69 -1.37 34.59 10.12
C ILE A 69 -0.36 34.64 11.27
N SER A 70 -0.75 34.10 12.43
CA SER A 70 0.05 34.17 13.66
C SER A 70 1.23 33.20 13.68
N ASP A 71 1.10 32.05 13.02
CA ASP A 71 2.15 31.03 12.91
C ASP A 71 3.03 31.31 11.68
N PRO A 72 4.34 31.60 11.85
CA PRO A 72 5.27 31.81 10.75
C PRO A 72 5.33 30.64 9.76
N GLU A 73 5.12 29.41 10.22
CA GLU A 73 5.15 28.21 9.35
C GLU A 73 3.95 28.14 8.41
N GLN A 74 2.85 28.80 8.76
CA GLN A 74 1.61 28.84 7.98
C GLN A 74 1.54 30.05 7.04
N GLN A 75 2.56 30.93 7.06
CA GLN A 75 2.60 32.08 6.16
C GLN A 75 2.70 31.64 4.71
N LEU A 76 1.95 32.33 3.85
CA LEU A 76 1.94 32.05 2.42
C LEU A 76 3.31 32.39 1.81
N LYS A 77 3.98 31.38 1.26
CA LYS A 77 5.20 31.52 0.45
C LYS A 77 4.89 31.62 -1.04
N VAL A 78 3.88 32.43 -1.41
CA VAL A 78 3.47 32.58 -2.82
C VAL A 78 4.61 33.23 -3.60
N PHE A 79 4.91 32.70 -4.78
CA PHE A 79 5.97 33.20 -5.67
C PHE A 79 7.41 32.97 -5.22
N ASP A 80 7.64 32.19 -4.15
CA ASP A 80 8.98 31.75 -3.80
C ASP A 80 9.51 30.77 -4.86
N LYS A 81 10.64 31.15 -5.46
CA LYS A 81 11.35 30.35 -6.48
C LYS A 81 11.94 29.07 -5.87
N ASN A 82 12.23 29.10 -4.58
CA ASN A 82 12.79 27.99 -3.81
C ASN A 82 11.72 27.08 -3.19
N SER A 83 10.44 27.35 -3.45
CA SER A 83 9.34 26.50 -2.98
C SER A 83 9.35 25.12 -3.63
N VAL A 84 8.61 24.18 -3.04
CA VAL A 84 8.39 22.83 -3.58
C VAL A 84 7.61 22.84 -4.91
N TYR A 85 6.85 23.91 -5.16
CA TYR A 85 5.94 23.99 -6.29
C TYR A 85 6.62 24.36 -7.61
N LEU A 86 6.02 23.93 -8.72
CA LEU A 86 6.37 24.33 -10.06
C LEU A 86 5.44 25.47 -10.53
N PRO A 87 6.00 26.60 -10.99
CA PRO A 87 5.21 27.73 -11.48
C PRO A 87 4.61 27.43 -12.85
N THR A 88 3.33 27.74 -13.04
CA THR A 88 2.64 27.62 -14.34
C THR A 88 2.94 28.80 -15.24
N LYS A 89 2.91 28.57 -16.56
CA LYS A 89 3.10 29.62 -17.56
C LYS A 89 1.76 30.21 -18.00
N LYS A 90 1.69 31.53 -18.12
CA LYS A 90 0.51 32.23 -18.66
C LYS A 90 0.34 31.91 -20.15
N ILE A 91 -0.89 31.59 -20.57
CA ILE A 91 -1.25 31.36 -21.97
C ILE A 91 -1.93 32.62 -22.54
N GLY A 92 -1.40 33.14 -23.65
CA GLY A 92 -1.98 34.28 -24.36
C GLY A 92 -3.10 33.87 -25.31
N LYS A 93 -4.06 34.77 -25.56
CA LYS A 93 -5.31 34.50 -26.31
C LYS A 93 -5.10 33.95 -27.74
N ASN A 94 -3.98 34.28 -28.39
CA ASN A 94 -3.65 33.87 -29.77
C ASN A 94 -2.27 33.18 -29.86
N ASN A 95 -1.84 32.47 -28.81
CA ASN A 95 -0.53 31.83 -28.83
C ASN A 95 -0.55 30.54 -29.69
N PRO A 96 0.28 30.41 -30.74
CA PRO A 96 0.34 29.18 -31.54
C PRO A 96 0.78 27.95 -30.73
N LYS A 97 1.48 28.14 -29.60
CA LYS A 97 1.90 27.07 -28.67
C LYS A 97 0.97 26.88 -27.47
N ALA A 98 -0.26 27.40 -27.53
CA ALA A 98 -1.19 27.35 -26.38
C ALA A 98 -1.39 25.92 -25.85
N ALA A 99 -1.68 24.96 -26.72
CA ALA A 99 -1.91 23.57 -26.34
C ALA A 99 -0.68 22.89 -25.72
N GLU A 100 0.52 23.20 -26.20
CA GLU A 100 1.78 22.69 -25.64
C GLU A 100 1.99 23.23 -24.22
N ILE A 101 1.81 24.54 -24.02
CA ILE A 101 1.95 25.18 -22.71
C ILE A 101 0.88 24.68 -21.73
N GLU A 102 -0.34 24.45 -22.21
CA GLU A 102 -1.43 23.87 -21.42
C GLU A 102 -1.06 22.48 -20.90
N ALA A 103 -0.62 21.58 -21.78
CA ALA A 103 -0.20 20.23 -21.38
C ALA A 103 0.98 20.24 -20.40
N ASP A 104 1.93 21.14 -20.61
CA ASP A 104 3.05 21.38 -19.70
C ASP A 104 2.58 21.89 -18.32
N ASN A 105 1.60 22.79 -18.30
CA ASN A 105 1.02 23.30 -17.07
C ASN A 105 0.24 22.21 -16.32
N THR A 106 -0.48 21.33 -17.03
CA THR A 106 -1.13 20.17 -16.42
C THR A 106 -0.13 19.30 -15.67
N ALA A 107 1.03 19.01 -16.29
CA ALA A 107 2.09 18.25 -15.61
C ALA A 107 2.64 18.97 -14.36
N ARG A 108 2.80 20.29 -14.41
CA ARG A 108 3.20 21.10 -13.23
C ARG A 108 2.15 21.04 -12.12
N GLN A 109 0.86 21.12 -12.47
CA GLN A 109 -0.23 21.00 -11.51
C GLN A 109 -0.30 19.61 -10.88
N GLU A 110 -0.09 18.55 -11.66
CA GLU A 110 -0.03 17.17 -11.14
C GLU A 110 1.13 16.96 -10.18
N TRP A 111 2.30 17.54 -10.49
CA TRP A 111 3.43 17.58 -9.56
C TRP A 111 3.06 18.32 -8.27
N ASN A 112 2.50 19.53 -8.38
CA ASN A 112 2.13 20.34 -7.21
C ASN A 112 1.14 19.59 -6.30
N ARG A 113 0.12 18.96 -6.89
CA ARG A 113 -0.84 18.12 -6.14
C ARG A 113 -0.16 16.94 -5.45
N THR A 114 0.82 16.31 -6.10
CA THR A 114 1.57 15.19 -5.52
C THR A 114 2.51 15.66 -4.41
N ALA A 115 3.10 16.85 -4.55
CA ALA A 115 3.89 17.47 -3.50
C ALA A 115 3.04 17.80 -2.26
N ASP A 116 1.81 18.29 -2.43
CA ASP A 116 0.87 18.48 -1.32
C ASP A 116 0.59 17.16 -0.60
N MET A 117 0.31 16.10 -1.35
CA MET A 117 0.11 14.76 -0.77
C MET A 117 1.35 14.27 -0.03
N ALA A 118 2.55 14.52 -0.55
CA ALA A 118 3.80 14.17 0.11
C ALA A 118 3.99 14.89 1.45
N LEU A 119 3.71 16.19 1.49
CA LEU A 119 3.76 16.99 2.72
C LEU A 119 2.75 16.47 3.76
N ILE A 120 1.51 16.19 3.34
CA ILE A 120 0.46 15.62 4.21
C ILE A 120 0.87 14.24 4.75
N SER A 121 1.53 13.43 3.93
CA SER A 121 2.02 12.09 4.31
C SER A 121 3.27 12.15 5.19
N GLY A 122 3.75 13.35 5.55
CA GLY A 122 4.90 13.54 6.45
C GLY A 122 6.26 13.43 5.78
N ILE A 123 6.35 13.54 4.45
CA ILE A 123 7.63 13.70 3.74
C ILE A 123 8.11 15.13 3.98
N SER A 124 9.36 15.29 4.43
CA SER A 124 9.91 16.61 4.74
C SER A 124 10.05 17.49 3.49
N GLU A 125 9.80 18.79 3.64
CA GLU A 125 9.94 19.78 2.57
C GLU A 125 11.31 19.71 1.89
N ALA A 126 12.38 19.60 2.69
CA ALA A 126 13.75 19.45 2.22
C ALA A 126 13.94 18.26 1.27
N LYS A 127 13.29 17.12 1.56
CA LYS A 127 13.39 15.94 0.70
C LYS A 127 12.66 16.15 -0.63
N ILE A 128 11.51 16.81 -0.62
CA ILE A 128 10.78 17.10 -1.86
C ILE A 128 11.56 18.12 -2.71
N LEU A 129 12.23 19.09 -2.09
CA LEU A 129 13.12 20.03 -2.78
C LEU A 129 14.33 19.33 -3.43
N GLU A 130 14.94 18.38 -2.73
CA GLU A 130 16.03 17.56 -3.29
C GLU A 130 15.55 16.78 -4.53
N ILE A 131 14.36 16.17 -4.46
CA ILE A 131 13.75 15.44 -5.58
C ILE A 131 13.45 16.41 -6.73
N LYS A 132 12.88 17.58 -6.45
CA LYS A 132 12.63 18.61 -7.47
C LYS A 132 13.92 19.01 -8.18
N GLN A 133 15.01 19.19 -7.42
CA GLN A 133 16.30 19.57 -7.98
C GLN A 133 16.89 18.47 -8.87
N THR A 134 16.97 17.25 -8.36
CA THR A 134 17.60 16.11 -9.04
C THR A 134 16.74 15.56 -10.18
N GLU A 135 15.46 15.29 -9.92
CA GLU A 135 14.57 14.62 -10.86
C GLU A 135 13.98 15.56 -11.92
N ILE A 136 13.86 16.87 -11.63
CA ILE A 136 13.28 17.83 -12.58
C ILE A 136 14.34 18.79 -13.11
N HIS A 137 14.99 19.58 -12.27
CA HIS A 137 15.89 20.65 -12.74
C HIS A 137 17.11 20.10 -13.47
N GLU A 138 17.86 19.19 -12.85
CA GLU A 138 19.07 18.61 -13.44
C GLU A 138 18.76 17.79 -14.69
N LYS A 139 17.75 16.91 -14.64
CA LYS A 139 17.33 16.11 -15.80
C LYS A 139 16.82 16.99 -16.95
N ALA A 140 16.09 18.07 -16.65
CA ALA A 140 15.68 19.03 -17.69
C ALA A 140 16.89 19.75 -18.29
N SER A 141 17.85 20.20 -17.47
CA SER A 141 19.08 20.82 -17.96
C SER A 141 19.91 19.87 -18.82
N GLN A 142 20.08 18.61 -18.41
CA GLN A 142 20.78 17.59 -19.18
C GLN A 142 20.05 17.27 -20.49
N SER A 143 18.71 17.19 -20.46
CA SER A 143 17.89 16.97 -21.65
C SER A 143 18.05 18.11 -22.66
N ILE A 144 18.07 19.36 -22.20
CA ILE A 144 18.28 20.54 -23.06
C ILE A 144 19.68 20.52 -23.67
N LYS A 145 20.71 20.19 -22.87
CA LYS A 145 22.11 20.12 -23.34
C LYS A 145 22.32 19.03 -24.40
N SER A 146 21.65 17.88 -24.26
CA SER A 146 21.86 16.72 -25.15
C SER A 146 20.98 16.72 -26.39
N LYS A 147 19.69 17.09 -26.26
CA LYS A 147 18.67 16.95 -27.31
C LYS A 147 18.11 18.29 -27.80
N GLY A 148 18.54 19.41 -27.21
CA GLY A 148 17.96 20.72 -27.46
C GLY A 148 16.56 20.88 -26.86
N TRP A 149 15.85 21.92 -27.28
CA TRP A 149 14.48 22.17 -26.85
C TRP A 149 13.51 21.40 -27.76
N LEU A 150 12.92 20.33 -27.22
CA LEU A 150 11.89 19.54 -27.91
C LEU A 150 10.57 19.57 -27.13
N PRO A 151 9.43 19.70 -27.84
CA PRO A 151 8.11 19.56 -27.24
C PRO A 151 7.96 18.21 -26.52
N ASN A 152 7.23 18.19 -25.40
CA ASN A 152 6.93 17.01 -24.56
C ASN A 152 8.05 16.45 -23.68
N LEU A 153 9.33 16.80 -23.88
CA LEU A 153 10.42 16.28 -23.03
C LEU A 153 10.27 16.74 -21.58
N PHE A 154 9.94 18.02 -21.37
CA PHE A 154 9.71 18.56 -20.03
C PHE A 154 8.58 17.81 -19.32
N ARG A 155 7.44 17.60 -19.99
CA ARG A 155 6.33 16.81 -19.46
C ARG A 155 6.78 15.42 -19.03
N GLY A 156 7.51 14.70 -19.88
CA GLY A 156 7.99 13.35 -19.55
C GLY A 156 8.91 13.32 -18.31
N ILE A 157 9.74 14.35 -18.13
CA ILE A 157 10.60 14.49 -16.94
C ILE A 157 9.75 14.73 -15.69
N VAL A 158 8.80 15.67 -15.75
CA VAL A 158 7.92 15.98 -14.61
C VAL A 158 7.03 14.78 -14.25
N THR A 159 6.52 14.05 -15.24
CA THR A 159 5.74 12.82 -14.99
C THR A 159 6.58 11.77 -14.26
N LYS A 160 7.83 11.53 -14.68
CA LYS A 160 8.72 10.60 -13.98
C LYS A 160 9.03 11.03 -12.55
N ALA A 161 9.29 12.33 -12.34
CA ALA A 161 9.51 12.88 -11.01
C ALA A 161 8.28 12.73 -10.11
N LYS A 162 7.08 12.99 -10.67
CA LYS A 162 5.80 12.75 -10.00
C LYS A 162 5.66 11.29 -9.58
N ASP A 163 5.90 10.35 -10.49
CA ASP A 163 5.78 8.92 -10.19
C ASP A 163 6.78 8.48 -9.12
N PHE A 164 8.00 9.02 -9.13
CA PHE A 164 8.99 8.80 -8.07
C PHE A 164 8.50 9.29 -6.71
N LEU A 165 7.96 10.52 -6.64
CA LEU A 165 7.42 11.07 -5.40
C LEU A 165 6.18 10.30 -4.93
N GLN A 166 5.32 9.83 -5.84
CA GLN A 166 4.20 8.96 -5.51
C GLN A 166 4.63 7.62 -4.92
N ASN A 167 5.73 7.03 -5.41
CA ASN A 167 6.27 5.79 -4.85
C ASN A 167 6.78 6.01 -3.43
N LEU A 168 7.46 7.13 -3.15
CA LEU A 168 7.89 7.48 -1.79
C LEU A 168 6.72 7.66 -0.83
N ILE A 169 5.62 8.26 -1.29
CA ILE A 169 4.39 8.37 -0.50
C ILE A 169 3.86 6.97 -0.17
N ARG A 170 3.77 6.08 -1.18
CA ARG A 170 3.32 4.70 -0.97
C ARG A 170 4.20 3.94 0.00
N GLU A 171 5.51 4.10 -0.08
CA GLU A 171 6.46 3.46 0.85
C GLU A 171 6.25 3.90 2.29
N LYS A 172 5.93 5.17 2.52
CA LYS A 172 5.64 5.70 3.85
C LYS A 172 4.29 5.26 4.40
N ASP A 173 3.30 5.15 3.53
CA ASP A 173 1.93 4.73 3.90
C ASP A 173 1.77 3.20 4.02
N MET A 174 2.76 2.41 3.58
CA MET A 174 2.69 0.95 3.66
C MET A 174 2.73 0.48 5.13
N PRO A 175 1.80 -0.40 5.56
CA PRO A 175 1.91 -1.04 6.86
C PRO A 175 3.20 -1.85 6.94
N PRO A 176 3.81 -2.00 8.13
CA PRO A 176 5.01 -2.81 8.28
C PRO A 176 4.71 -4.26 7.87
N LYS A 177 5.63 -4.86 7.12
CA LYS A 177 5.49 -6.26 6.71
C LYS A 177 5.44 -7.15 7.97
N PRO A 178 4.48 -8.07 8.08
CA PRO A 178 4.44 -9.03 9.18
C PRO A 178 5.76 -9.79 9.28
N THR A 179 6.18 -10.07 10.51
CA THR A 179 7.40 -10.84 10.79
C THR A 179 7.05 -12.09 11.56
N LEU A 180 7.58 -13.24 11.11
CA LEU A 180 7.43 -14.50 11.84
C LEU A 180 8.51 -14.62 12.91
N ASP A 181 8.08 -14.81 14.14
CA ASP A 181 8.95 -14.85 15.32
C ASP A 181 9.31 -16.28 15.76
N ILE A 182 9.53 -17.17 14.79
CA ILE A 182 9.83 -18.59 15.03
C ILE A 182 10.97 -19.02 14.10
N ASP A 183 11.84 -19.90 14.60
CA ASP A 183 12.79 -20.62 13.75
C ASP A 183 12.05 -21.60 12.83
N MET A 184 11.95 -21.24 11.55
CA MET A 184 11.32 -22.05 10.52
C MET A 184 12.04 -23.38 10.25
N ALA A 185 13.34 -23.49 10.54
CA ALA A 185 14.07 -24.75 10.40
C ALA A 185 13.63 -25.73 11.49
N GLU A 186 13.53 -25.25 12.74
CA GLU A 186 13.03 -26.04 13.87
C GLU A 186 11.57 -26.48 13.65
N PHE A 187 10.70 -25.58 13.20
CA PHE A 187 9.30 -25.94 12.89
C PHE A 187 9.20 -26.97 11.76
N ARG A 188 9.98 -26.84 10.68
CA ARG A 188 10.03 -27.84 9.60
C ARG A 188 10.45 -29.21 10.12
N HIS A 189 11.45 -29.24 11.01
CA HIS A 189 11.89 -30.47 11.64
C HIS A 189 10.77 -31.09 12.50
N MET A 190 10.13 -30.33 13.38
CA MET A 190 8.98 -30.80 14.17
C MET A 190 7.83 -31.31 13.27
N ARG A 191 7.54 -30.62 12.16
CA ARG A 191 6.53 -31.05 11.19
C ARG A 191 6.87 -32.40 10.56
N ASN A 192 8.13 -32.62 10.20
CA ASN A 192 8.58 -33.90 9.68
C ASN A 192 8.41 -35.03 10.71
N LEU A 193 8.70 -34.77 11.99
CA LEU A 193 8.45 -35.73 13.08
C LEU A 193 6.95 -36.03 13.22
N MET A 194 6.12 -35.00 13.17
CA MET A 194 4.67 -35.15 13.26
C MET A 194 4.12 -36.00 12.10
N ILE A 195 4.61 -35.80 10.88
CA ILE A 195 4.26 -36.63 9.71
C ILE A 195 4.67 -38.09 9.94
N LYS A 196 5.87 -38.36 10.48
CA LYS A 196 6.31 -39.73 10.80
C LYS A 196 5.38 -40.40 11.82
N VAL A 197 5.02 -39.68 12.89
CA VAL A 197 4.10 -40.16 13.93
C VAL A 197 2.71 -40.46 13.34
N GLN A 198 2.16 -39.53 12.55
CA GLN A 198 0.88 -39.70 11.87
C GLN A 198 0.90 -40.90 10.91
N ASN A 199 1.95 -41.09 10.12
CA ASN A 199 2.09 -42.23 9.21
C ASN A 199 2.11 -43.57 9.96
N LYS A 200 2.79 -43.65 11.11
CA LYS A 200 2.73 -44.83 11.98
C LYS A 200 1.31 -45.05 12.53
N ALA A 201 0.65 -44.00 13.01
CA ALA A 201 -0.71 -44.07 13.52
C ALA A 201 -1.74 -44.52 12.46
N VAL A 202 -1.62 -44.03 11.22
CA VAL A 202 -2.47 -44.46 10.09
C VAL A 202 -2.32 -45.95 9.80
N LYS A 203 -1.08 -46.49 9.85
CA LYS A 203 -0.83 -47.93 9.67
C LYS A 203 -1.48 -48.76 10.77
N ILE A 204 -1.38 -48.32 12.03
CA ILE A 204 -2.01 -48.99 13.17
C ILE A 204 -3.53 -48.97 13.03
N LYS A 205 -4.10 -47.80 12.69
CA LYS A 205 -5.53 -47.65 12.45
C LYS A 205 -6.03 -48.57 11.34
N ASN A 206 -5.25 -48.77 10.28
CA ASN A 206 -5.59 -49.73 9.23
C ASN A 206 -5.63 -51.19 9.73
N LEU A 207 -4.68 -51.58 10.59
CA LEU A 207 -4.68 -52.90 11.22
C LEU A 207 -5.87 -53.07 12.17
N GLN A 208 -6.19 -52.06 12.97
CA GLN A 208 -7.30 -52.06 13.94
C GLN A 208 -8.68 -52.03 13.28
N ASP A 209 -8.89 -51.17 12.28
CA ASP A 209 -10.23 -50.89 11.74
C ASP A 209 -10.57 -51.74 10.51
N LYS A 210 -9.57 -52.29 9.81
CA LYS A 210 -9.81 -53.11 8.60
C LYS A 210 -9.36 -54.55 8.78
N VAL A 211 -8.08 -54.78 9.06
CA VAL A 211 -7.50 -56.13 9.02
C VAL A 211 -8.04 -57.00 10.15
N LEU A 212 -8.04 -56.50 11.37
CA LEU A 212 -8.48 -57.25 12.55
C LEU A 212 -9.98 -57.61 12.50
N PRO A 213 -10.91 -56.70 12.13
CA PRO A 213 -12.31 -57.06 11.92
C PRO A 213 -12.52 -58.07 10.80
N GLN A 214 -11.79 -57.95 9.68
CA GLN A 214 -11.88 -58.91 8.57
C GLN A 214 -11.44 -60.31 9.00
N LEU A 215 -10.34 -60.44 9.75
CA LEU A 215 -9.88 -61.73 10.26
C LEU A 215 -10.87 -62.33 11.27
N LYS A 216 -11.46 -61.50 12.15
CA LYS A 216 -12.49 -61.92 13.09
C LYS A 216 -13.77 -62.38 12.38
N GLN A 217 -14.15 -61.69 11.30
CA GLN A 217 -15.28 -62.08 10.45
C GLN A 217 -15.01 -63.41 9.74
N GLN A 218 -13.82 -63.58 9.14
CA GLN A 218 -13.43 -64.85 8.50
C GLN A 218 -13.43 -66.03 9.48
N LEU A 219 -13.04 -65.79 10.74
CA LEU A 219 -13.13 -66.79 11.81
C LEU A 219 -14.59 -67.14 12.14
N ALA A 220 -15.49 -66.15 12.15
CA ALA A 220 -16.91 -66.36 12.38
C ALA A 220 -17.60 -67.12 11.23
N ASP A 221 -17.17 -66.87 9.98
CA ASP A 221 -17.74 -67.46 8.77
C ASP A 221 -17.23 -68.90 8.53
N THR A 222 -16.07 -69.26 9.07
CA THR A 222 -15.54 -70.63 9.02
C THR A 222 -16.28 -71.54 10.01
N LYS A 223 -17.52 -71.92 9.67
CA LYS A 223 -18.34 -72.90 10.40
C LYS A 223 -18.41 -74.25 9.65
N GLY A 224 -18.04 -75.34 10.32
CA GLY A 224 -18.10 -76.71 9.78
C GLY A 224 -17.21 -77.71 10.53
N LEU A 225 -17.64 -78.99 10.61
CA LEU A 225 -17.04 -80.05 11.43
C LEU A 225 -15.56 -80.35 11.10
N PHE A 226 -15.12 -80.09 9.87
CA PHE A 226 -13.76 -80.38 9.38
C PHE A 226 -12.82 -79.14 9.30
N LYS A 227 -13.26 -77.95 9.72
CA LYS A 227 -12.49 -76.69 9.59
C LYS A 227 -11.59 -76.35 10.79
N GLY A 228 -11.27 -77.33 11.64
CA GLY A 228 -10.50 -77.11 12.87
C GLY A 228 -9.09 -76.54 12.65
N LYS A 229 -8.40 -76.95 11.57
CA LYS A 229 -7.06 -76.42 11.23
C LYS A 229 -7.12 -74.96 10.74
N GLU A 230 -8.09 -74.63 9.89
CA GLU A 230 -8.30 -73.26 9.37
C GLU A 230 -8.65 -72.28 10.49
N ARG A 231 -9.50 -72.70 11.43
CA ARG A 231 -9.83 -71.89 12.63
C ARG A 231 -8.61 -71.58 13.49
N LYS A 232 -7.82 -72.60 13.82
CA LYS A 232 -6.58 -72.40 14.58
C LYS A 232 -5.61 -71.46 13.86
N ALA A 233 -5.49 -71.57 12.54
CA ALA A 233 -4.65 -70.66 11.75
C ALA A 233 -5.16 -69.21 11.79
N LEU A 234 -6.47 -68.99 11.71
CA LEU A 234 -7.08 -67.66 11.84
C LEU A 234 -6.94 -67.08 13.25
N GLU A 235 -7.11 -67.90 14.29
CA GLU A 235 -6.88 -67.48 15.69
C GLU A 235 -5.43 -67.05 15.93
N VAL A 236 -4.45 -67.78 15.39
CA VAL A 236 -3.03 -67.40 15.46
C VAL A 236 -2.79 -66.07 14.76
N LYS A 237 -3.31 -65.90 13.53
CA LYS A 237 -3.19 -64.64 12.78
C LYS A 237 -3.81 -63.44 13.51
N ILE A 238 -4.96 -63.63 14.17
CA ILE A 238 -5.58 -62.58 14.98
C ILE A 238 -4.67 -62.20 16.13
N LYS A 239 -4.13 -63.17 16.88
CA LYS A 239 -3.19 -62.91 17.99
C LYS A 239 -1.91 -62.24 17.52
N GLU A 240 -1.35 -62.66 16.40
CA GLU A 240 -0.17 -62.03 15.78
C GLU A 240 -0.47 -60.58 15.40
N THR A 241 -1.63 -60.31 14.80
CA THR A 241 -2.05 -58.95 14.43
C THR A 241 -2.30 -58.07 15.67
N GLU A 242 -2.90 -58.62 16.72
CA GLU A 242 -3.10 -57.92 18.00
C GLU A 242 -1.76 -57.58 18.67
N ALA A 243 -0.80 -58.50 18.65
CA ALA A 243 0.55 -58.28 19.15
C ALA A 243 1.32 -57.24 18.30
N GLU A 244 1.19 -57.28 16.97
CA GLU A 244 1.78 -56.30 16.07
C GLU A 244 1.22 -54.89 16.31
N ILE A 245 -0.08 -54.77 16.56
CA ILE A 245 -0.72 -53.49 16.91
C ILE A 245 -0.14 -52.95 18.22
N ALA A 246 -0.03 -53.78 19.26
CA ALA A 246 0.52 -53.39 20.56
C ALA A 246 1.99 -52.96 20.45
N ASP A 247 2.83 -53.73 19.75
CA ASP A 247 4.24 -53.41 19.52
C ASP A 247 4.41 -52.09 18.76
N ARG A 248 3.60 -51.85 17.73
CA ARG A 248 3.65 -50.60 16.96
C ARG A 248 3.19 -49.40 17.79
N LEU A 249 2.21 -49.57 18.67
CA LEU A 249 1.76 -48.51 19.58
C LEU A 249 2.87 -48.14 20.58
N ASP A 250 3.54 -49.13 21.15
CA ASP A 250 4.64 -48.94 22.10
C ASP A 250 5.83 -48.18 21.50
N LYS A 251 6.11 -48.40 20.21
CA LYS A 251 7.23 -47.78 19.46
C LYS A 251 6.92 -46.41 18.83
N ILE A 252 5.73 -45.84 19.03
CA ILE A 252 5.41 -44.49 18.54
C ILE A 252 6.23 -43.42 19.27
N PRO A 253 6.25 -43.38 20.62
CA PRO A 253 6.99 -42.36 21.37
C PRO A 253 8.49 -42.35 21.06
N ASP A 254 9.07 -43.49 20.69
CA ASP A 254 10.50 -43.60 20.42
C ASP A 254 10.95 -42.70 19.26
N THR A 255 10.08 -42.48 18.27
CA THR A 255 10.37 -41.54 17.16
C THR A 255 10.52 -40.10 17.60
N LEU A 256 9.92 -39.73 18.73
CA LEU A 256 10.01 -38.39 19.29
C LEU A 256 11.18 -38.33 20.28
N LYS A 257 11.39 -39.39 21.07
CA LYS A 257 12.51 -39.50 22.03
C LYS A 257 13.88 -39.44 21.34
N GLU A 258 14.04 -40.13 20.21
CA GLU A 258 15.28 -40.15 19.42
C GLU A 258 15.72 -38.74 19.00
N ASP A 259 14.76 -37.85 18.71
CA ASP A 259 14.99 -36.46 18.31
C ASP A 259 14.89 -35.46 19.50
N GLY A 260 14.92 -35.95 20.74
CA GLY A 260 15.00 -35.11 21.95
C GLY A 260 13.66 -34.67 22.55
N TYR A 261 12.54 -35.29 22.13
CA TYR A 261 11.18 -35.00 22.63
C TYR A 261 10.65 -36.18 23.47
N PRO A 262 10.95 -36.23 24.78
CA PRO A 262 10.61 -37.37 25.62
C PRO A 262 9.10 -37.51 25.93
N ASP A 263 8.35 -36.40 25.86
CA ASP A 263 6.92 -36.35 26.17
C ASP A 263 6.11 -35.99 24.92
N VAL A 264 5.32 -36.97 24.46
CA VAL A 264 4.45 -36.85 23.27
C VAL A 264 3.36 -35.78 23.47
N GLN A 265 2.79 -35.66 24.66
CA GLN A 265 1.72 -34.69 24.94
C GLN A 265 2.25 -33.26 24.95
N VAL A 266 3.48 -33.07 25.43
CA VAL A 266 4.16 -31.77 25.35
C VAL A 266 4.48 -31.44 23.91
N PHE A 267 5.09 -32.37 23.15
CA PHE A 267 5.38 -32.20 21.72
C PHE A 267 4.13 -31.78 20.94
N MET A 268 3.01 -32.51 21.11
CA MET A 268 1.76 -32.24 20.41
C MET A 268 1.17 -30.86 20.73
N ARG A 269 1.27 -30.41 21.98
CA ARG A 269 0.82 -29.06 22.38
C ARG A 269 1.67 -27.99 21.71
N THR A 270 2.99 -28.09 21.82
CA THR A 270 3.90 -27.13 21.19
C THR A 270 3.79 -27.14 19.67
N PHE A 271 3.61 -28.29 19.03
CA PHE A 271 3.44 -28.37 17.58
C PHE A 271 2.19 -27.59 17.13
N ARG A 272 1.06 -27.75 17.84
CA ARG A 272 -0.18 -27.02 17.54
C ARG A 272 -0.05 -25.52 17.77
N GLU A 273 0.61 -25.11 18.84
CA GLU A 273 0.88 -23.68 19.11
C GLU A 273 1.72 -23.06 17.98
N MET A 274 2.79 -23.74 17.57
CA MET A 274 3.65 -23.25 16.48
C MET A 274 2.95 -23.26 15.12
N GLU A 275 2.15 -24.29 14.84
CA GLU A 275 1.33 -24.34 13.64
C GLU A 275 0.35 -23.16 13.59
N SER A 276 -0.31 -22.85 14.71
CA SER A 276 -1.19 -21.68 14.83
C SER A 276 -0.46 -20.36 14.56
N VAL A 277 0.76 -20.17 15.09
CA VAL A 277 1.53 -18.94 14.85
C VAL A 277 1.94 -18.82 13.38
N VAL A 278 2.39 -19.91 12.75
CA VAL A 278 2.74 -19.91 11.33
C VAL A 278 1.51 -19.66 10.45
N GLU A 279 0.35 -20.24 10.78
CA GLU A 279 -0.91 -19.99 10.08
C GLU A 279 -1.39 -18.56 10.24
N GLN A 280 -1.25 -17.97 11.42
CA GLN A 280 -1.57 -16.57 11.66
C GLN A 280 -0.65 -15.65 10.84
N TYR A 281 0.67 -15.88 10.88
CA TYR A 281 1.61 -15.15 10.04
C TYR A 281 1.29 -15.24 8.55
N ASN A 282 0.94 -16.43 8.05
CA ASN A 282 0.57 -16.60 6.63
C ASN A 282 -0.70 -15.81 6.28
N ARG A 283 -1.68 -15.74 7.19
CA ARG A 283 -2.88 -14.91 7.02
C ARG A 283 -2.54 -13.44 7.02
N ASP A 284 -1.78 -12.97 8.00
CA ASP A 284 -1.35 -11.58 8.12
C ASP A 284 -0.52 -11.16 6.89
N LEU A 285 0.35 -12.04 6.39
CA LEU A 285 1.13 -11.81 5.17
C LEU A 285 0.23 -11.68 3.94
N ALA A 286 -0.77 -12.55 3.79
CA ALA A 286 -1.72 -12.47 2.68
C ALA A 286 -2.58 -11.20 2.75
N GLU A 287 -3.02 -10.79 3.95
CA GLU A 287 -3.73 -9.53 4.15
C GLU A 287 -2.84 -8.32 3.85
N TRP A 288 -1.58 -8.35 4.27
CA TRP A 288 -0.61 -7.31 3.95
C TRP A 288 -0.37 -7.22 2.43
N GLU A 289 -0.16 -8.34 1.74
CA GLU A 289 -0.02 -8.37 0.28
C GLU A 289 -1.29 -7.85 -0.43
N TYR A 290 -2.46 -8.18 0.09
CA TYR A 290 -3.74 -7.65 -0.40
C TYR A 290 -3.86 -6.14 -0.20
N GLN A 291 -3.45 -5.61 0.96
CA GLN A 291 -3.47 -4.18 1.25
C GLN A 291 -2.48 -3.41 0.38
N VAL A 292 -1.27 -3.94 0.19
CA VAL A 292 -0.22 -3.33 -0.66
C VAL A 292 -0.60 -3.36 -2.14
N SER A 293 -1.30 -4.41 -2.60
CA SER A 293 -1.74 -4.51 -4.00
C SER A 293 -2.95 -3.63 -4.34
N ARG A 294 -3.72 -3.16 -3.34
CA ARG A 294 -4.80 -2.18 -3.54
C ARG A 294 -4.31 -0.73 -3.39
N LYS A 295 -4.91 0.18 -4.17
CA LYS A 295 -4.73 1.64 -3.99
C LYS A 295 -5.26 2.07 -2.60
N PRO A 296 -4.66 3.09 -1.95
CA PRO A 296 -4.88 3.35 -0.54
C PRO A 296 -6.33 3.77 -0.25
N THR A 297 -6.95 3.16 0.74
CA THR A 297 -8.12 3.71 1.45
C THR A 297 -7.75 3.86 2.93
N ALA A 298 -8.09 5.00 3.49
CA ALA A 298 -7.46 5.62 4.67
C ALA A 298 -7.81 4.99 6.05
N THR A 299 -8.12 3.70 6.12
CA THR A 299 -8.67 3.10 7.35
C THR A 299 -8.03 1.76 7.67
N ALA A 300 -6.78 1.78 8.13
CA ALA A 300 -6.18 0.66 8.85
C ALA A 300 -5.00 1.16 9.70
N LYS A 301 -5.31 1.81 10.82
CA LYS A 301 -4.34 2.06 11.89
C LYS A 301 -4.85 1.39 13.15
N GLU A 302 -4.28 0.24 13.51
CA GLU A 302 -4.04 -0.09 14.91
C GLU A 302 -2.96 -1.15 15.07
N GLN A 303 -1.87 -0.70 15.71
CA GLN A 303 -1.00 -1.40 16.65
C GLN A 303 -0.62 -2.86 16.39
N HIS A 304 0.61 -3.11 15.95
CA HIS A 304 1.38 -4.25 16.45
C HIS A 304 2.87 -3.90 16.53
N ARG A 305 3.41 -3.85 17.76
CA ARG A 305 4.85 -3.82 18.00
C ARG A 305 5.34 -5.28 18.03
N PRO A 306 6.39 -5.65 17.28
CA PRO A 306 6.91 -7.02 17.32
C PRO A 306 7.55 -7.31 18.69
N PRO A 307 7.23 -8.43 19.35
CA PRO A 307 8.01 -8.94 20.47
C PRO A 307 9.34 -9.57 19.99
N GLU A 308 10.26 -9.83 20.93
CA GLU A 308 11.60 -10.37 20.67
C GLU A 308 11.60 -11.90 20.44
N LYS A 309 12.37 -12.31 19.43
CA LYS A 309 12.63 -13.70 18.99
C LYS A 309 12.88 -14.68 20.12
N GLN A 310 12.00 -15.68 20.25
CA GLN A 310 12.17 -16.79 21.19
C GLN A 310 12.49 -18.11 20.46
N SER A 311 13.50 -18.83 20.96
CA SER A 311 13.84 -20.18 20.50
C SER A 311 12.74 -21.19 20.91
N VAL A 312 12.35 -22.08 19.99
CA VAL A 312 11.31 -23.10 20.21
C VAL A 312 11.72 -24.07 21.32
N LEU A 313 13.00 -24.45 21.36
CA LEU A 313 13.57 -25.29 22.42
C LEU A 313 13.58 -24.62 23.79
N LYS A 314 13.73 -23.29 23.83
CA LYS A 314 13.64 -22.51 25.07
C LYS A 314 12.19 -22.47 25.56
N HIS A 315 11.23 -22.27 24.65
CA HIS A 315 9.81 -22.30 24.95
C HIS A 315 9.33 -23.67 25.44
N LEU A 316 9.83 -24.75 24.84
CA LEU A 316 9.63 -26.13 25.31
C LEU A 316 10.11 -26.35 26.74
N ARG A 317 11.31 -25.87 27.08
CA ARG A 317 11.83 -25.93 28.45
C ARG A 317 10.97 -25.16 29.43
N GLU A 318 10.50 -23.98 29.05
CA GLU A 318 9.62 -23.15 29.89
C GLU A 318 8.26 -23.84 30.15
N ILE A 319 7.66 -24.44 29.11
CA ILE A 319 6.42 -25.22 29.25
C ILE A 319 6.64 -26.45 30.14
N GLN A 320 7.78 -27.14 30.01
CA GLN A 320 8.14 -28.27 30.87
C GLN A 320 8.31 -27.86 32.34
N GLU A 321 8.92 -26.70 32.61
CA GLU A 321 9.07 -26.17 33.98
C GLU A 321 7.73 -25.72 34.58
N ARG A 322 6.88 -25.04 33.81
CA ARG A 322 5.52 -24.67 34.26
C ARG A 322 4.68 -25.90 34.61
N ASN A 323 4.77 -26.97 33.81
CA ASN A 323 4.07 -28.23 34.09
C ASN A 323 4.63 -28.98 35.33
N LYS A 324 5.92 -28.80 35.68
CA LYS A 324 6.49 -29.35 36.92
C LYS A 324 6.03 -28.60 38.17
N GLN A 325 5.70 -27.31 38.06
CA GLN A 325 5.28 -26.47 39.19
C GLN A 325 3.78 -26.57 39.52
N GLN A 326 2.95 -27.12 38.64
CA GLN A 326 1.54 -27.40 38.92
C GLN A 326 1.34 -28.88 39.29
N PRO A 327 0.97 -29.22 40.54
CA PRO A 327 0.61 -30.59 40.86
C PRO A 327 -0.70 -30.97 40.13
N PRO A 328 -0.89 -32.25 39.75
CA PRO A 328 -2.13 -32.66 39.09
C PRO A 328 -3.31 -32.39 40.04
N GLN A 329 -4.29 -31.61 39.57
CA GLN A 329 -5.57 -31.47 40.24
C GLN A 329 -6.13 -32.87 40.47
N ARG A 330 -6.07 -33.34 41.72
CA ARG A 330 -6.78 -34.53 42.17
C ARG A 330 -8.25 -34.30 41.88
N GLN A 331 -8.79 -34.99 40.88
CA GLN A 331 -10.23 -35.15 40.73
C GLN A 331 -10.74 -35.80 42.03
N ARG A 332 -11.38 -34.99 42.89
CA ARG A 332 -12.09 -35.48 44.07
C ARG A 332 -13.13 -36.50 43.57
N LYS A 333 -12.93 -37.78 43.90
CA LYS A 333 -13.98 -38.80 43.81
C LYS A 333 -15.17 -38.27 44.61
N LYS A 334 -16.30 -38.03 43.93
CA LYS A 334 -17.59 -37.81 44.59
C LYS A 334 -17.91 -39.08 45.38
N SER A 335 -17.92 -38.97 46.70
CA SER A 335 -18.51 -39.98 47.57
C SER A 335 -19.99 -40.09 47.25
N ILE A 336 -20.44 -41.30 46.95
CA ILE A 336 -21.85 -41.67 46.90
C ILE A 336 -22.35 -41.62 48.34
N ASP A 337 -23.29 -40.73 48.61
CA ASP A 337 -24.03 -40.72 49.87
C ASP A 337 -25.26 -41.59 49.68
N ARG A 338 -25.39 -42.60 50.54
CA ARG A 338 -26.45 -43.61 50.53
C ARG A 338 -27.07 -43.59 51.92
N ASP A 339 -27.98 -42.65 52.15
CA ASP A 339 -29.18 -42.82 52.96
C ASP A 339 -29.91 -41.49 53.13
N SER A 340 -31.20 -41.45 52.76
CA SER A 340 -32.30 -40.83 53.52
C SER A 340 -33.53 -40.58 52.62
N ARG A 341 -34.32 -41.64 52.37
CA ARG A 341 -35.76 -41.75 52.68
C ARG A 341 -36.42 -42.87 51.89
#